data_AF-A0A848KBX0-F1
#
_entry.id   AF-A0A848KBX0-F1
#
_cell.length_a   1.000
_cell.length_b   1.000
_cell.length_c   1.000
_cell.angle_alpha   90.00
_cell.angle_beta   90.00
_cell.angle_gamma   90.00
#
_symmetry.space_group_name_H-M   'P 1'
#
loop_
_entity.id
_entity.type
_entity.pdbx_description
1 polymer ?
#
loop_
_entity_poly.entity_id
_entity_poly.type
_entity_poly.pdbx_seq_one_letter_code
_entity_poly.pdbx_strand_id
1 'polypeptide(L)'
;MKKYLQAAFVGSAAVVAVGLGMNSAHATPPVPAPEPGGIIRFDIPAGEWWMCQGLSLSPPFVQYGPGYYQWTLGPNPIFLRFAPGADVWVSCSGSAAPVIWYGPIVKAGQ
;
A
#
# COMPACT_ATOMS: atom_id res chain seq x y z
N MET A 1 -36.16 25.35 -10.17
CA MET A 1 -34.99 25.59 -11.04
C MET A 1 -33.73 25.35 -10.22
N LYS A 2 -33.12 24.17 -10.32
CA LYS A 2 -31.85 23.82 -9.64
C LYS A 2 -30.70 24.31 -10.51
N LYS A 3 -29.84 25.18 -9.99
CA LYS A 3 -28.59 25.58 -10.63
C LYS A 3 -27.43 25.54 -9.63
N TYR A 4 -26.57 24.55 -9.87
CA TYR A 4 -25.09 24.54 -9.82
C TYR A 4 -24.37 25.36 -8.74
N LEU A 5 -23.56 24.68 -7.92
CA LEU A 5 -22.09 24.76 -7.94
C LEU A 5 -21.51 23.94 -6.77
N GLN A 6 -21.13 22.69 -7.05
CA GLN A 6 -20.13 22.01 -6.23
C GLN A 6 -18.76 22.52 -6.66
N ALA A 7 -18.18 23.44 -5.89
CA ALA A 7 -16.79 23.82 -6.04
C ALA A 7 -15.93 22.78 -5.31
N ALA A 8 -15.42 21.80 -6.06
CA ALA A 8 -14.38 20.90 -5.58
C ALA A 8 -13.08 21.70 -5.40
N PHE A 9 -12.70 21.98 -4.15
CA PHE A 9 -11.36 22.47 -3.84
C PHE A 9 -10.42 21.27 -3.78
N VAL A 10 -9.89 20.86 -4.93
CA VAL A 10 -8.72 19.98 -5.01
C VAL A 10 -7.48 20.87 -4.94
N GLY A 11 -7.04 21.16 -3.72
CA GLY A 11 -5.78 21.86 -3.47
C GLY A 11 -4.67 20.87 -3.20
N SER A 12 -3.99 20.40 -4.24
CA SER A 12 -2.76 19.63 -4.11
C SER A 12 -1.63 20.56 -3.65
N ALA A 13 -1.29 20.55 -2.37
CA ALA A 13 -0.11 21.22 -1.87
C ALA A 13 1.13 20.38 -2.23
N ALA A 14 1.80 20.74 -3.33
CA ALA A 14 3.13 20.23 -3.64
C ALA A 14 4.16 20.97 -2.76
N VAL A 15 4.66 20.29 -1.72
CA VAL A 15 5.81 20.77 -0.95
C VAL A 15 7.08 20.26 -1.64
N VAL A 16 7.85 21.16 -2.24
CA VAL A 16 9.19 20.87 -2.76
C VAL A 16 10.17 20.92 -1.59
N ALA A 17 10.61 19.77 -1.11
CA ALA A 17 11.69 19.67 -0.13
C ALA A 17 13.03 19.53 -0.87
N VAL A 18 13.85 20.58 -0.83
CA VAL A 18 15.27 20.55 -1.21
C VAL A 18 16.07 20.17 0.04
N GLY A 19 16.70 18.99 0.06
CA GLY A 19 17.53 18.59 1.20
C GLY A 19 18.12 17.18 1.10
N LEU A 20 19.42 17.12 0.80
CA LEU A 20 20.39 16.06 1.15
C LEU A 20 20.01 14.60 0.84
N GLY A 21 20.18 14.17 -0.42
CA GLY A 21 20.39 12.74 -0.76
C GLY A 21 19.27 11.77 -0.37
N MET A 22 18.13 12.26 0.10
CA MET A 22 16.93 11.49 0.29
C MET A 22 16.33 11.34 -1.10
N ASN A 23 16.47 10.14 -1.69
CA ASN A 23 15.70 9.78 -2.88
C ASN A 23 14.26 10.18 -2.61
N SER A 24 13.69 11.00 -3.48
CA SER A 24 12.32 11.46 -3.38
C SER A 24 11.43 10.24 -3.18
N ALA A 25 10.94 10.06 -1.96
CA ALA A 25 9.86 9.15 -1.68
C ALA A 25 8.76 9.47 -2.71
N HIS A 26 8.51 8.56 -3.63
CA HIS A 26 7.33 8.59 -4.45
C HIS A 26 6.16 8.67 -3.47
N ALA A 27 5.33 9.70 -3.58
CA ALA A 27 4.16 9.86 -2.74
C ALA A 27 3.05 8.84 -3.12
N THR A 28 3.45 7.63 -3.54
CA THR A 28 2.62 6.58 -4.11
C THR A 28 2.77 5.36 -3.22
N PRO A 29 1.75 5.05 -2.41
CA PRO A 29 1.77 3.86 -1.57
C PRO A 29 1.82 2.57 -2.42
N PRO A 30 2.33 1.46 -1.88
CA PRO A 30 2.37 0.19 -2.59
C PRO A 30 0.96 -0.25 -3.00
N VAL A 31 0.81 -0.63 -4.28
CA VAL A 31 -0.48 -1.08 -4.81
C VAL A 31 -0.57 -2.60 -4.68
N PRO A 32 -1.63 -3.15 -4.04
CA PRO A 32 -1.85 -4.58 -3.98
C PRO A 32 -2.15 -5.14 -5.38
N ALA A 33 -1.37 -6.13 -5.79
CA ALA A 33 -1.57 -6.90 -7.01
C ALA A 33 -1.82 -8.38 -6.63
N PRO A 34 -3.07 -8.86 -6.74
CA PRO A 34 -3.36 -10.28 -6.58
C PRO A 34 -2.57 -11.14 -7.57
N GLU A 35 -2.08 -12.28 -7.10
CA GLU A 35 -1.35 -13.27 -7.87
C GLU A 35 -1.88 -14.68 -7.57
N PRO A 36 -1.85 -15.61 -8.54
CA PRO A 36 -2.32 -16.98 -8.36
C PRO A 36 -1.77 -17.66 -7.09
N GLY A 37 -2.57 -18.56 -6.51
CA GLY A 37 -2.18 -19.31 -5.31
C GLY A 37 -2.38 -18.54 -4.00
N GLY A 38 -3.25 -17.52 -3.99
CA GLY A 38 -3.58 -16.77 -2.79
C GLY A 38 -2.53 -15.73 -2.40
N ILE A 39 -1.71 -15.30 -3.36
CA ILE A 39 -0.65 -14.32 -3.14
C ILE A 39 -1.22 -12.92 -3.41
N ILE A 40 -0.78 -11.95 -2.62
CA ILE A 40 -0.95 -10.52 -2.90
C ILE A 40 0.46 -9.92 -2.91
N ARG A 41 0.92 -9.47 -4.07
CA ARG A 41 2.20 -8.81 -4.26
C ARG A 41 2.02 -7.30 -4.11
N PHE A 42 3.05 -6.66 -3.56
CA PHE A 42 3.15 -5.21 -3.47
C PHE A 42 4.47 -4.79 -4.09
N ASP A 43 4.40 -3.97 -5.14
CA ASP A 43 5.59 -3.33 -5.70
C ASP A 43 5.98 -2.14 -4.87
N ILE A 44 7.24 -2.13 -4.44
CA ILE A 44 7.80 -1.03 -3.67
C ILE A 44 8.65 -0.17 -4.62
N PRO A 45 8.40 1.15 -4.69
CA PRO A 45 9.27 2.06 -5.44
C PRO A 45 10.71 2.02 -4.92
N ALA A 46 11.69 2.15 -5.82
CA ALA A 46 13.10 2.14 -5.45
C ALA A 46 13.43 3.26 -4.45
N GLY A 47 14.17 2.94 -3.38
CA GLY A 47 14.55 3.91 -2.35
C GLY A 47 13.55 4.06 -1.19
N GLU A 48 12.42 3.35 -1.22
CA GLU A 48 11.42 3.39 -0.15
C GLU A 48 11.40 2.13 0.69
N TRP A 49 11.16 2.32 1.99
CA TRP A 49 10.97 1.24 2.94
C TRP A 49 9.49 1.08 3.23
N TRP A 50 8.97 -0.14 3.08
CA TRP A 50 7.58 -0.44 3.39
C TRP A 50 7.44 -1.74 4.16
N MET A 51 6.35 -1.82 4.91
CA MET A 51 5.81 -3.01 5.56
C MET A 51 4.31 -3.02 5.28
N CYS A 52 3.74 -4.18 4.95
CA CYS A 52 2.30 -4.32 4.74
C CYS A 52 1.69 -5.37 5.67
N GLN A 53 0.46 -5.12 6.08
CA GLN A 53 -0.40 -6.03 6.84
C GLN A 53 -1.62 -6.38 5.99
N GLY A 54 -2.02 -7.65 6.02
CA GLY A 54 -3.32 -8.10 5.55
C GLY A 54 -4.16 -8.64 6.69
N LEU A 55 -5.45 -8.35 6.69
CA LEU A 55 -6.45 -8.91 7.58
C LEU A 55 -7.55 -9.59 6.76
N SER A 56 -7.95 -10.79 7.18
CA SER A 56 -8.95 -11.62 6.50
C SER A 56 -9.91 -12.21 7.53
N LEU A 57 -11.16 -12.46 7.10
CA LEU A 57 -12.14 -13.21 7.90
C LEU A 57 -12.00 -14.73 7.75
N SER A 58 -11.11 -15.18 6.88
CA SER A 58 -10.76 -16.59 6.66
C SER A 58 -9.28 -16.84 7.00
N PRO A 59 -8.90 -18.02 7.51
CA PRO A 59 -7.50 -18.35 7.77
C PRO A 59 -6.59 -18.20 6.53
N PRO A 60 -5.36 -17.67 6.67
CA PRO A 60 -4.83 -17.01 7.87
C PRO A 60 -5.53 -15.66 8.11
N PHE A 61 -5.88 -15.35 9.37
CA PHE A 61 -6.63 -14.12 9.69
C PHE A 61 -5.79 -12.84 9.61
N VAL A 62 -4.47 -12.96 9.80
CA VAL A 62 -3.52 -11.85 9.72
C VAL A 62 -2.23 -12.32 9.09
N GLN A 63 -1.63 -11.46 8.27
CA GLN A 63 -0.24 -11.60 7.82
C GLN A 63 0.46 -10.25 7.78
N TYR A 64 1.78 -10.31 7.92
CA TYR A 64 2.69 -9.18 7.75
C TYR A 64 3.75 -9.55 6.73
N GLY A 65 4.10 -8.59 5.88
CA GLY A 65 5.15 -8.74 4.89
C GLY A 65 6.11 -7.55 4.96
N PRO A 66 7.44 -7.77 5.05
CA PRO A 66 8.13 -9.06 5.16
C PRO A 66 7.97 -9.77 6.52
N GLY A 67 7.54 -9.05 7.56
CA GLY A 67 7.34 -9.55 8.91
C GLY A 67 6.83 -8.43 9.81
N TYR A 68 6.46 -8.74 11.05
CA TYR A 68 5.99 -7.72 11.99
C TYR A 68 7.15 -6.82 12.42
N TYR A 69 7.00 -5.49 12.26
CA TYR A 69 8.06 -4.49 12.43
C TYR A 69 9.32 -4.77 11.61
N GLN A 70 9.15 -5.28 10.39
CA GLN A 70 10.23 -5.42 9.43
C GLN A 70 9.85 -4.69 8.15
N TRP A 71 10.81 -4.01 7.54
CA TRP A 71 10.61 -3.25 6.32
C TRP A 71 11.47 -3.80 5.19
N THR A 72 10.92 -3.78 3.98
CA THR A 72 11.65 -4.11 2.76
C THR A 72 11.98 -2.82 2.02
N LEU A 73 13.23 -2.69 1.57
CA LEU A 73 13.66 -1.62 0.67
C LEU A 73 13.32 -1.99 -0.78
N GLY A 74 12.57 -1.11 -1.45
CA GLY A 74 12.31 -1.21 -2.88
C GLY A 74 13.60 -1.19 -3.71
N PRO A 75 13.62 -1.84 -4.89
CA PRO A 75 12.46 -2.38 -5.61
C PRO A 75 12.08 -3.82 -5.25
N ASN A 76 12.56 -4.35 -4.12
CA ASN A 76 12.16 -5.69 -3.68
C ASN A 76 10.66 -5.67 -3.30
N PRO A 77 9.85 -6.60 -3.83
CA PRO A 77 8.41 -6.63 -3.53
C PRO A 77 8.14 -7.19 -2.13
N ILE A 78 6.95 -6.88 -1.61
CA ILE A 78 6.35 -7.56 -0.45
C ILE A 78 5.32 -8.56 -0.94
N PHE A 79 5.19 -9.69 -0.23
CA PHE A 79 4.16 -10.68 -0.47
C PHE A 79 3.36 -10.96 0.80
N LEU A 80 2.05 -11.03 0.66
CA LEU A 80 1.15 -11.63 1.62
C LEU A 80 0.53 -12.88 1.01
N ARG A 81 0.24 -13.89 1.84
CA ARG A 81 -0.21 -15.23 1.40
C ARG A 81 -1.46 -15.66 2.16
N PHE A 82 -2.62 -15.52 1.54
CA PHE A 82 -3.88 -15.95 2.12
C PHE A 82 -4.43 -17.19 1.42
N ALA A 83 -5.54 -17.75 1.93
CA ALA A 83 -6.28 -18.74 1.16
C ALA A 83 -6.74 -18.12 -0.18
N PRO A 84 -6.66 -18.85 -1.31
CA PRO A 84 -7.19 -18.36 -2.58
C PRO A 84 -8.67 -17.95 -2.48
N GLY A 85 -9.01 -16.79 -3.03
CA GLY A 85 -10.35 -16.19 -2.99
C GLY A 85 -10.70 -15.44 -1.70
N ALA A 86 -9.82 -15.42 -0.70
CA ALA A 86 -10.06 -14.69 0.55
C ALA A 86 -10.15 -13.18 0.30
N ASP A 87 -11.08 -12.53 1.01
CA ASP A 87 -11.18 -11.07 1.10
C ASP A 87 -10.15 -10.58 2.12
N VAL A 88 -9.19 -9.79 1.66
CA VAL A 88 -8.10 -9.28 2.47
C VAL A 88 -8.14 -7.76 2.49
N TRP A 89 -8.39 -7.18 3.67
CA TRP A 89 -8.16 -5.76 3.89
C TRP A 89 -6.67 -5.51 4.12
N VAL A 90 -6.12 -4.50 3.44
CA VAL A 90 -4.69 -4.24 3.45
C VAL A 90 -4.40 -2.87 4.08
N SER A 91 -3.32 -2.81 4.86
CA SER A 91 -2.68 -1.54 5.22
C SER A 91 -1.17 -1.65 5.07
N CYS A 92 -0.50 -0.54 4.77
CA CYS A 92 0.96 -0.50 4.68
C CYS A 92 1.50 0.72 5.42
N SER A 93 2.70 0.62 5.96
CA SER A 93 3.43 1.74 6.54
C SER A 93 4.86 1.81 6.03
N GLY A 94 5.38 3.01 5.85
CA GLY A 94 6.66 3.19 5.19
C GLY A 94 7.30 4.56 5.35
N SER A 95 8.40 4.76 4.62
CA SER A 95 9.19 6.00 4.66
C SER A 95 8.63 7.12 3.76
N ALA A 96 7.69 6.79 2.87
CA ALA A 96 7.09 7.71 1.93
C ALA A 96 5.75 8.27 2.43
N ALA A 97 5.28 9.36 1.80
CA ALA A 97 3.97 9.93 2.12
C ALA A 97 2.86 9.22 1.30
N PRO A 98 1.74 8.78 1.92
CA PRO A 98 1.49 8.83 3.36
C PRO A 98 2.27 7.74 4.11
N VAL A 99 2.78 8.09 5.31
CA VAL A 99 3.57 7.16 6.16
C VAL A 99 2.76 5.93 6.54
N ILE A 100 1.42 6.07 6.61
CA ILE A 100 0.47 4.99 6.79
C ILE A 100 -0.55 5.09 5.67
N TRP A 101 -0.75 3.98 4.97
CA TRP A 101 -1.71 3.83 3.90
C TRP A 101 -2.73 2.74 4.26
N TYR A 102 -4.01 3.04 4.07
CA TYR A 102 -5.10 2.10 4.20
C TYR A 102 -5.66 1.79 2.81
N GLY A 103 -5.59 0.52 2.43
CA GLY A 103 -5.94 0.04 1.12
C GLY A 103 -7.38 -0.44 0.99
N PRO A 104 -7.77 -0.85 -0.23
CA PRO A 104 -9.02 -1.54 -0.46
C PRO A 104 -9.00 -2.95 0.13
N ILE A 105 -10.17 -3.60 0.11
CA ILE A 105 -10.26 -5.05 0.24
C ILE A 105 -9.93 -5.65 -1.12
N VAL A 106 -9.00 -6.61 -1.16
CA VAL A 106 -8.60 -7.33 -2.37
C VAL A 106 -8.87 -8.82 -2.22
N LYS A 107 -9.14 -9.48 -3.36
CA LYS A 107 -9.26 -10.93 -3.44
C LYS A 107 -7.87 -11.54 -3.63
N ALA A 108 -7.43 -12.41 -2.74
CA ALA A 108 -6.17 -13.11 -2.90
C ALA A 108 -6.29 -14.16 -4.03
N GLY A 109 -5.36 -14.20 -5.00
CA GLY A 109 -5.38 -15.28 -5.99
C GLY A 109 -6.26 -15.10 -7.23
N GLN A 110 -6.78 -13.89 -7.53
CA GLN A 110 -7.65 -13.64 -8.68
C GLN A 110 -7.01 -12.78 -9.77
#